data_AF-A0A353KW67-F1
#
_entry.id   AF-A0A353KW67-F1
#
_cell.length_a   1.000
_cell.length_b   1.000
_cell.length_c   1.000
_cell.angle_alpha   90.00
_cell.angle_beta   90.00
_cell.angle_gamma   90.00
#
_symmetry.space_group_name_H-M   'P 1'
#
loop_
_entity.id
_entity.type
_entity.pdbx_description
1 polymer ?
#
loop_
_entity_poly.entity_id
_entity_poly.type
_entity_poly.pdbx_seq_one_letter_code
_entity_poly.pdbx_strand_id
1 'polypeptide(L)' 'MKNLKWTQGFFGFLGFYGIPAFTTGDWKQALWFLWFYWFIYFIPKIKKK' A
#
# COMPACT_ATOMS: atom_id res chain seq x y z
N MET A 1 11.05 14.39 11.79
CA MET A 1 10.46 13.03 11.83
C MET A 1 11.35 12.07 11.03
N LYS A 2 12.22 11.31 11.69
CA LYS A 2 13.32 10.51 11.07
C LYS A 2 12.87 9.16 10.45
N ASN A 3 11.58 8.81 10.47
CA ASN A 3 11.12 7.43 10.23
C ASN A 3 10.32 7.21 8.94
N LEU A 4 10.29 8.17 8.00
CA LEU A 4 9.56 8.05 6.71
C LEU A 4 9.90 6.77 5.92
N LYS A 5 11.14 6.28 6.04
CA LYS A 5 11.59 5.04 5.39
C LYS A 5 10.88 3.79 5.94
N TRP A 6 10.60 3.76 7.24
CA TRP A 6 9.91 2.64 7.89
C TRP A 6 8.44 2.61 7.50
N THR A 7 7.80 3.78 7.44
CA THR A 7 6.41 3.91 6.97
C THR A 7 6.28 3.45 5.51
N GLN A 8 7.22 3.82 4.63
CA GLN A 8 7.25 3.32 3.25
C GLN A 8 7.41 1.79 3.17
N GLY A 9 8.28 1.20 3.99
CA GLY A 9 8.46 -0.24 4.06
C GLY A 9 7.20 -0.96 4.54
N PHE A 10 6.55 -0.43 5.58
CA PHE A 10 5.29 -0.94 6.11
C PHE A 10 4.15 -0.85 5.08
N PHE A 11 4.05 0.25 4.35
CA PHE A 11 3.11 0.37 3.23
C PHE A 11 3.43 -0.65 2.13
N GLY A 12 4.70 -0.81 1.73
CA GLY A 12 5.08 -1.84 0.76
C GLY A 12 4.69 -3.25 1.19
N PHE A 13 4.85 -3.58 2.47
CA PHE A 13 4.44 -4.87 3.04
C PHE A 13 2.91 -5.06 3.01
N LEU A 14 2.14 -4.03 3.37
CA LEU A 14 0.68 -4.05 3.27
C LEU A 14 0.18 -4.24 1.84
N GLY A 15 0.86 -3.66 0.86
CA GLY A 15 0.57 -3.89 -0.56
C GLY A 15 0.82 -5.33 -1.00
N PHE A 16 1.91 -5.94 -0.50
CA PHE A 16 2.25 -7.34 -0.79
C PHE A 16 1.23 -8.32 -0.20
N TYR A 17 0.69 -8.02 0.98
CA TYR A 17 -0.39 -8.80 1.60
C TYR A 17 -1.69 -8.79 0.77
N GLY A 18 -1.90 -7.75 -0.04
CA GLY A 18 -3.05 -7.67 -0.95
C GLY A 18 -2.85 -8.38 -2.30
N ILE A 19 -1.65 -8.87 -2.63
CA ILE A 19 -1.40 -9.64 -3.86
C ILE A 19 -2.18 -10.96 -3.93
N PRO A 20 -2.26 -11.79 -2.87
CA PRO A 20 -3.07 -13.02 -2.90
C PRO A 20 -4.59 -12.78 -3.09
N ALA A 21 -5.06 -11.53 -2.99
CA ALA A 21 -6.46 -11.17 -3.26
C ALA A 21 -6.93 -11.56 -4.65
N PHE A 22 -6.03 -11.47 -5.64
CA PHE A 22 -6.33 -11.80 -7.02
C PHE A 22 -6.46 -13.31 -7.27
N THR A 23 -5.93 -14.14 -6.37
CA THR A 23 -5.93 -15.60 -6.50
C THR A 23 -7.14 -16.25 -5.84
N THR A 24 -7.63 -15.69 -4.74
CA THR A 24 -8.71 -16.29 -3.93
C THR A 24 -10.11 -15.82 -4.36
N GLY A 25 -10.21 -14.74 -5.14
CA GLY A 25 -11.50 -14.16 -5.56
C GLY A 25 -12.26 -13.48 -4.43
N ASP A 26 -11.58 -13.18 -3.31
CA ASP A 26 -12.16 -12.57 -2.13
C ASP A 26 -12.40 -11.07 -2.33
N TRP A 27 -13.67 -10.69 -2.42
CA TRP A 27 -14.12 -9.31 -2.63
C TRP A 27 -13.65 -8.36 -1.52
N LYS A 28 -13.49 -8.89 -0.29
CA LYS A 28 -12.95 -8.14 0.85
C LYS A 28 -11.49 -7.74 0.62
N GLN A 29 -10.70 -8.64 0.03
CA GLN A 29 -9.29 -8.37 -0.26
C GLN A 29 -9.13 -7.49 -1.50
N ALA A 30 -10.02 -7.60 -2.49
CA ALA A 30 -10.07 -6.68 -3.63
C ALA A 30 -10.41 -5.24 -3.18
N LEU A 31 -11.36 -5.09 -2.26
CA LEU A 31 -11.70 -3.79 -1.66
C LEU A 31 -10.51 -3.22 -0.86
N TRP A 32 -9.81 -4.07 -0.11
CA TRP A 32 -8.59 -3.69 0.60
C TRP A 32 -7.49 -3.22 -0.36
N PHE A 33 -7.28 -3.94 -1.46
CA PHE A 33 -6.28 -3.60 -2.46
C PHE A 33 -6.63 -2.27 -3.16
N LEU A 34 -7.90 -2.05 -3.50
CA LEU A 34 -8.38 -0.80 -4.07
C LEU A 34 -8.19 0.37 -3.10
N TRP A 35 -8.49 0.17 -1.82
CA TRP A 35 -8.27 1.16 -0.76
C TRP A 35 -6.77 1.47 -0.59
N PHE A 36 -5.93 0.43 -0.57
CA PHE A 36 -4.48 0.57 -0.49
C PHE A 36 -3.91 1.33 -1.71
N TYR A 37 -4.39 1.00 -2.91
CA TYR A 37 -4.00 1.68 -4.15
C TYR A 37 -4.37 3.17 -4.12
N TRP A 38 -5.57 3.51 -3.62
CA TRP A 38 -5.94 4.91 -3.39
C TRP A 38 -5.00 5.55 -2.36
N PHE A 39 -4.69 4.86 -1.27
CA PHE A 39 -3.83 5.38 -0.20
C PHE A 39 -2.42 5.76 -0.70
N ILE A 40 -1.89 5.06 -1.71
CA ILE A 40 -0.62 5.42 -2.36
C ILE A 40 -0.65 6.85 -2.92
N TYR A 41 -1.80 7.33 -3.40
CA TYR A 41 -1.95 8.70 -3.90
C TYR A 41 -1.75 9.77 -2.82
N PHE A 42 -2.05 9.43 -1.56
CA PHE A 42 -1.83 10.31 -0.42
C PHE A 42 -0.39 10.29 0.10
N ILE A 43 0.46 9.37 -0.38
CA ILE A 43 1.87 9.36 -0.01
C ILE A 43 2.53 10.59 -0.68
N PRO A 44 3.02 11.57 0.10
CA PRO A 44 3.64 12.76 -0.46
C PRO A 44 4.86 12.32 -1.27
N LYS A 45 4.89 12.68 -2.56
CA LYS A 45 6.06 12.47 -3.40
C LYS A 45 7.20 13.27 -2.77
N ILE A 46 8.11 12.56 -2.10
CA ILE A 46 9.33 13.14 -1.57
C ILE A 46 10.07 13.69 -2.79
N LYS A 47 9.99 15.01 -2.99
CA LYS A 47 10.67 15.73 -4.06
C LYS A 47 12.17 15.51 -3.80
N LYS A 48 12.79 14.57 -4.52
CA LYS A 48 14.25 14.49 -4.59
C LYS A 48 14.70 15.78 -5.27
N LYS A 49 15.22 16.71 -4.46
CA LYS A 49 15.96 17.88 -4.92
C LYS A 49 17.37 17.44 -5.29
#